data_AF-A0A0C9YFW6-F1
#
_entry.id   AF-A0A0C9YFW6-F1
#
_cell.length_a   1.000
_cell.length_b   1.000
_cell.length_c   1.000
_cell.angle_alpha   90.00
_cell.angle_beta   90.00
_cell.angle_gamma   90.00
#
_symmetry.space_group_name_H-M   'P 1'
#
loop_
_entity.id
_entity.type
_entity.pdbx_description
1 polymer ?
#
loop_
_entity_poly.entity_id
_entity_poly.type
_entity_poly.pdbx_seq_one_letter_code
_entity_poly.pdbx_strand_id
1 'polypeptide(L)'
;MSEMVLSIGTVKINVHHRFLTDIIKSAFEDPVASNFHMTPFEEYWKKSDKHTVKVYSEVYSSPDMLQAYQEVHSLLHEPGDDLEHVIASLMLWLDVTQLANFRDASLWPIYLYFGNQSKYIRGHPAASACHHVAYIPTLPDDFQDMYTAFYGKALTGEVYTHCKHELMHTVWELLLDEKFMDAYKIGIVVRCGDGIMRQIFPWLFSYSADYPEK
;
A
#
# COMPACT_ATOMS: atom_id res chain seq x y z
N MET A 1 20.78 -13.95 -40.49
CA MET A 1 20.29 -12.72 -39.84
C MET A 1 20.54 -12.88 -38.36
N SER A 2 21.55 -12.19 -37.83
CA SER A 2 21.90 -12.24 -36.41
C SER A 2 20.84 -11.48 -35.63
N GLU A 3 20.20 -12.11 -34.65
CA GLU A 3 19.45 -11.40 -33.62
C GLU A 3 20.43 -10.45 -32.92
N MET A 4 20.21 -9.16 -33.10
CA MET A 4 20.85 -8.14 -32.30
C MET A 4 20.21 -8.25 -30.92
N VAL A 5 20.87 -8.92 -30.00
CA VAL A 5 20.55 -8.81 -28.58
C VAL A 5 20.83 -7.36 -28.22
N LEU A 6 19.80 -6.52 -28.23
CA LEU A 6 19.89 -5.17 -27.68
C LEU A 6 20.24 -5.34 -26.21
N SER A 7 21.50 -5.09 -25.86
CA SER A 7 21.90 -5.01 -24.46
C SER A 7 21.07 -3.89 -23.84
N ILE A 8 20.28 -4.22 -22.81
CA ILE A 8 19.48 -3.24 -22.10
C ILE A 8 20.36 -2.61 -21.02
N GLY A 9 20.55 -1.30 -21.07
CA GLY A 9 21.24 -0.57 -20.00
C GLY A 9 20.47 -0.72 -18.70
N THR A 10 21.13 -1.24 -17.65
CA THR A 10 20.51 -1.46 -16.33
C THR A 10 21.19 -0.56 -15.31
N VAL A 11 20.38 0.10 -14.47
CA VAL A 11 20.86 0.88 -13.32
C VAL A 11 20.40 0.19 -12.04
N LYS A 12 21.30 0.01 -11.09
CA LYS A 12 20.97 -0.56 -9.77
C LYS A 12 20.69 0.56 -8.80
N ILE A 13 19.51 0.51 -8.19
CA ILE A 13 19.05 1.50 -7.22
C ILE A 13 18.67 0.76 -5.94
N ASN A 14 19.17 1.25 -4.79
CA ASN A 14 18.82 0.69 -3.50
C ASN A 14 17.54 1.34 -2.99
N VAL A 15 16.54 0.51 -2.67
CA VAL A 15 15.23 0.96 -2.16
C VAL A 15 15.06 0.46 -0.73
N HIS A 16 14.93 1.40 0.21
CA HIS A 16 14.59 1.07 1.59
C HIS A 16 13.09 0.80 1.69
N HIS A 17 12.72 -0.42 2.07
CA HIS A 17 11.33 -0.84 2.15
C HIS A 17 11.11 -1.92 3.21
N ARG A 18 9.84 -2.16 3.52
CA ARG A 18 9.33 -3.27 4.32
C ARG A 18 8.36 -4.08 3.49
N PHE A 19 8.30 -5.38 3.71
CA PHE A 19 7.28 -6.23 3.09
C PHE A 19 5.90 -5.83 3.59
N LEU A 20 4.95 -5.64 2.68
CA LEU A 20 3.57 -5.30 3.03
C LEU A 20 2.94 -6.38 3.92
N THR A 21 3.22 -7.65 3.64
CA THR A 21 2.75 -8.78 4.44
C THR A 21 3.24 -8.71 5.89
N ASP A 22 4.49 -8.31 6.13
CA ASP A 22 5.03 -8.14 7.48
C ASP A 22 4.39 -6.95 8.22
N ILE A 23 4.11 -5.86 7.50
CA ILE A 23 3.38 -4.71 8.07
C ILE A 23 1.96 -5.12 8.47
N ILE A 24 1.25 -5.85 7.61
CA ILE A 24 -0.11 -6.34 7.88
C ILE A 24 -0.11 -7.27 9.09
N LYS A 25 0.77 -8.28 9.12
CA LYS A 25 0.87 -9.19 10.28
C LYS A 25 1.11 -8.41 11.57
N SER A 26 2.15 -7.57 11.58
CA SER A 26 2.51 -6.78 12.76
C SER A 26 1.36 -5.88 13.22
N ALA A 27 0.61 -5.27 12.32
CA ALA A 27 -0.50 -4.38 12.68
C ALA A 27 -1.69 -5.13 13.29
N PHE A 28 -1.97 -6.36 12.84
CA PHE A 28 -3.08 -7.16 13.36
C PHE A 28 -2.71 -7.99 14.60
N GLU A 29 -1.44 -8.37 14.76
CA GLU A 29 -0.90 -9.02 15.97
C GLU A 29 -0.80 -8.05 17.16
N ASP A 30 -0.66 -6.74 16.89
CA ASP A 30 -0.54 -5.72 17.93
C ASP A 30 -1.86 -5.62 18.74
N PRO A 31 -1.80 -5.50 20.08
CA PRO A 31 -2.98 -5.25 20.91
C PRO A 31 -3.83 -4.04 20.47
N VAL A 32 -3.21 -3.03 19.82
CA VAL A 32 -3.91 -1.87 19.24
C VAL A 32 -4.91 -2.27 18.15
N ALA A 33 -4.77 -3.46 17.54
CA ALA A 33 -5.75 -4.04 16.62
C ALA A 33 -7.13 -4.23 17.26
N SER A 34 -7.26 -4.18 18.60
CA SER A 34 -8.58 -4.12 19.25
C SER A 34 -9.42 -2.91 18.84
N ASN A 35 -8.78 -1.88 18.26
CA ASN A 35 -9.45 -0.70 17.71
C ASN A 35 -9.83 -0.85 16.23
N PHE A 36 -9.56 -2.00 15.61
CA PHE A 36 -9.92 -2.27 14.23
C PHE A 36 -11.34 -2.83 14.16
N HIS A 37 -12.07 -2.40 13.14
CA HIS A 37 -13.33 -3.03 12.75
C HIS A 37 -13.01 -4.17 11.79
N MET A 38 -13.18 -5.40 12.26
CA MET A 38 -12.93 -6.62 11.48
C MET A 38 -14.11 -6.98 10.57
N THR A 39 -15.33 -6.75 11.06
CA THR A 39 -16.57 -6.95 10.32
C THR A 39 -17.12 -5.59 9.87
N PRO A 40 -17.36 -5.37 8.57
CA PRO A 40 -17.97 -4.14 8.09
C PRO A 40 -19.48 -4.11 8.37
N PHE A 41 -20.05 -2.90 8.40
CA PHE A 41 -21.46 -2.68 8.68
C PHE A 41 -21.99 -1.42 8.00
N GLU A 42 -23.30 -1.34 7.77
CA GLU A 42 -23.91 -0.09 7.33
C GLU A 42 -24.24 0.80 8.53
N GLU A 43 -23.90 2.09 8.42
CA GLU A 43 -24.19 3.07 9.45
C GLU A 43 -25.41 3.93 9.07
N TYR A 44 -26.32 4.14 10.01
CA TYR A 44 -27.54 4.92 9.80
C TYR A 44 -27.76 5.90 10.95
N TRP A 45 -28.09 7.14 10.62
CA TRP A 45 -28.49 8.15 11.58
C TRP A 45 -30.02 8.29 11.61
N LYS A 46 -30.62 7.92 12.74
CA LYS A 46 -32.05 8.13 13.02
C LYS A 46 -32.27 9.56 13.53
N LYS A 47 -32.69 10.48 12.66
CA LYS A 47 -33.00 11.88 13.00
C LYS A 47 -34.35 12.03 13.71
N SER A 48 -35.31 11.16 13.37
CA SER A 48 -36.62 11.05 14.02
C SER A 48 -37.21 9.66 13.76
N ASP A 49 -38.36 9.34 14.35
CA ASP A 49 -39.02 8.04 14.15
C ASP A 49 -39.39 7.72 12.70
N LYS A 50 -39.50 8.74 11.85
CA LYS A 50 -39.86 8.59 10.42
C LYS A 50 -38.72 8.93 9.47
N HIS A 51 -37.56 9.33 9.98
CA HIS A 51 -36.46 9.81 9.12
C HIS A 51 -35.12 9.24 9.57
N THR A 52 -34.65 8.28 8.79
CA THR A 52 -33.35 7.64 8.92
C THR A 52 -32.53 7.94 7.67
N VAL A 53 -31.26 8.30 7.83
CA VAL A 53 -30.35 8.64 6.73
C VAL A 53 -29.13 7.73 6.82
N LYS A 54 -28.72 7.16 5.68
CA LYS A 54 -27.46 6.38 5.60
C LYS A 54 -26.25 7.31 5.75
N VAL A 55 -25.30 6.90 6.58
CA VAL A 55 -24.08 7.66 6.86
C VAL A 55 -22.92 7.06 6.09
N TYR A 56 -22.11 7.91 5.46
CA TYR A 56 -20.87 7.53 4.79
C TYR A 56 -19.73 8.27 5.49
N SER A 57 -18.96 7.55 6.31
CA SER A 57 -18.04 8.16 7.28
C SER A 57 -16.65 7.53 7.30
N GLU A 58 -16.58 6.21 7.14
CA GLU A 58 -15.40 5.39 7.36
C GLU A 58 -15.34 4.27 6.32
N VAL A 59 -14.15 3.70 6.10
CA VAL A 59 -13.96 2.62 5.13
C VAL A 59 -14.72 1.36 5.57
N TYR A 60 -14.62 0.97 6.85
CA TYR A 60 -15.33 -0.20 7.37
C TYR A 60 -16.86 -0.09 7.34
N SER A 61 -17.41 1.11 7.09
CA SER A 61 -18.86 1.30 6.87
C SER A 61 -19.25 1.61 5.42
N SER A 62 -18.28 1.53 4.51
CA SER A 62 -18.47 1.82 3.09
C SER A 62 -19.11 0.65 2.33
N PRO A 63 -19.86 0.91 1.25
CA PRO A 63 -20.34 -0.12 0.33
C PRO A 63 -19.21 -0.99 -0.24
N ASP A 64 -18.06 -0.38 -0.57
CA ASP A 64 -16.92 -1.08 -1.15
C ASP A 64 -16.31 -2.10 -0.18
N MET A 65 -16.20 -1.77 1.11
CA MET A 65 -15.72 -2.72 2.12
C MET A 65 -16.72 -3.85 2.35
N LEU A 66 -18.02 -3.55 2.36
CA LEU A 66 -19.06 -4.58 2.46
C LEU A 66 -19.00 -5.55 1.27
N GLN A 67 -18.80 -5.03 0.06
CA GLN A 67 -18.63 -5.84 -1.14
C GLN A 67 -17.37 -6.71 -1.06
N ALA A 68 -16.21 -6.12 -0.74
CA ALA A 68 -14.95 -6.86 -0.60
C ALA A 68 -15.07 -7.98 0.45
N TYR A 69 -15.74 -7.70 1.57
CA TYR A 69 -16.00 -8.68 2.60
C TYR A 69 -16.88 -9.82 2.10
N GLN A 70 -17.95 -9.53 1.35
CA GLN A 70 -18.79 -10.56 0.73
C GLN A 70 -18.02 -11.41 -0.28
N GLU A 71 -17.17 -10.80 -1.10
CA GLU A 71 -16.33 -11.51 -2.08
C GLU A 71 -15.41 -12.51 -1.37
N VAL A 72 -14.73 -12.11 -0.31
CA VAL A 72 -13.86 -12.99 0.46
C VAL A 72 -14.64 -14.09 1.21
N HIS A 73 -15.86 -13.81 1.68
CA HIS A 73 -16.72 -14.83 2.31
C HIS A 73 -17.37 -15.78 1.30
N SER A 74 -17.36 -15.44 0.02
CA SER A 74 -17.81 -16.33 -1.05
C SER A 74 -16.74 -17.31 -1.52
N LEU A 75 -15.47 -17.10 -1.10
CA LEU A 75 -14.39 -18.01 -1.41
C LEU A 75 -14.64 -19.37 -0.75
N LEU A 76 -14.25 -20.44 -1.43
CA LEU A 76 -14.35 -21.78 -0.86
C LEU A 76 -13.40 -21.88 0.33
N HIS A 77 -13.94 -22.20 1.49
CA HIS A 77 -13.14 -22.60 2.64
C HIS A 77 -12.52 -23.98 2.36
N GLU A 78 -11.24 -24.14 2.67
CA GLU A 78 -10.64 -25.47 2.69
C GLU A 78 -11.38 -26.34 3.73
N PRO A 79 -11.56 -27.65 3.49
CA PRO A 79 -12.28 -28.51 4.43
C PRO A 79 -11.64 -28.49 5.82
N GLY A 80 -12.37 -27.98 6.82
CA GLY A 80 -11.91 -27.86 8.21
C GLY A 80 -11.35 -26.48 8.58
N ASP A 81 -11.45 -25.50 7.68
CA ASP A 81 -11.10 -24.11 7.94
C ASP A 81 -12.30 -23.29 8.44
N ASP A 82 -12.38 -23.13 9.77
CA ASP A 82 -13.39 -22.33 10.46
C ASP A 82 -12.86 -20.91 10.83
N LEU A 83 -11.77 -20.46 10.21
CA LEU A 83 -11.19 -19.15 10.52
C LEU A 83 -12.11 -18.00 10.08
N GLU A 84 -12.19 -16.97 10.91
CA GLU A 84 -12.85 -15.71 10.52
C GLU A 84 -12.03 -15.05 9.40
N HIS A 85 -12.68 -14.83 8.27
CA HIS A 85 -12.10 -14.07 7.17
C HIS A 85 -12.24 -12.57 7.43
N VAL A 86 -11.14 -11.84 7.35
CA VAL A 86 -11.12 -10.39 7.59
C VAL A 86 -10.43 -9.69 6.43
N ILE A 87 -10.97 -8.54 6.03
CA ILE A 87 -10.30 -7.66 5.06
C ILE A 87 -9.33 -6.73 5.79
N ALA A 88 -8.07 -6.72 5.39
CA ALA A 88 -7.12 -5.66 5.73
C ALA A 88 -7.21 -4.57 4.65
N SER A 89 -7.98 -3.52 4.94
CA SER A 89 -8.17 -2.41 4.01
C SER A 89 -6.91 -1.54 3.96
N LEU A 90 -6.17 -1.61 2.86
CA LEU A 90 -4.93 -0.88 2.65
C LEU A 90 -5.20 0.50 2.03
N MET A 91 -4.78 1.56 2.73
CA MET A 91 -4.84 2.95 2.25
C MET A 91 -3.42 3.49 2.09
N LEU A 92 -2.94 3.53 0.85
CA LEU A 92 -1.57 3.93 0.50
C LEU A 92 -1.49 5.39 0.08
N TRP A 93 -0.45 6.08 0.57
CA TRP A 93 -0.20 7.49 0.30
C TRP A 93 1.27 7.69 -0.07
N LEU A 94 1.52 8.46 -1.13
CA LEU A 94 2.85 8.94 -1.51
C LEU A 94 2.84 10.46 -1.39
N ASP A 95 3.71 11.00 -0.55
CA ASP A 95 3.86 12.45 -0.33
C ASP A 95 5.32 12.87 -0.54
N VAL A 96 5.54 14.09 -1.03
CA VAL A 96 6.89 14.64 -1.21
C VAL A 96 7.43 15.08 0.14
N THR A 97 8.51 14.46 0.60
CA THR A 97 9.22 14.94 1.80
C THR A 97 10.60 15.46 1.42
N GLN A 98 10.86 16.74 1.65
CA GLN A 98 12.24 17.25 1.67
C GLN A 98 12.90 16.79 2.97
N LEU A 99 13.91 15.92 2.87
CA LEU A 99 14.56 15.31 4.04
C LEU A 99 15.56 16.21 4.76
N ALA A 100 16.07 17.28 4.13
CA ALA A 100 17.10 18.10 4.74
C ALA A 100 17.09 19.56 4.25
N ASN A 101 17.22 20.50 5.19
CA ASN A 101 17.47 21.92 4.91
C ASN A 101 18.83 22.22 4.26
N PHE A 102 19.72 21.22 4.11
CA PHE A 102 21.11 21.41 3.71
C PHE A 102 21.59 20.49 2.57
N ARG A 103 20.72 19.68 1.96
CA ARG A 103 21.06 18.91 0.77
C ARG A 103 19.83 18.78 -0.12
N ASP A 104 20.02 18.90 -1.42
CA ASP A 104 18.97 18.83 -2.46
C ASP A 104 18.52 17.36 -2.70
N ALA A 105 18.35 16.60 -1.62
CA ALA A 105 17.97 15.20 -1.64
C ALA A 105 16.47 15.08 -1.34
N SER A 106 15.70 14.84 -2.40
CA SER A 106 14.27 14.54 -2.32
C SER A 106 14.05 13.03 -2.21
N LEU A 107 13.09 12.61 -1.38
CA LEU A 107 12.65 11.23 -1.23
C LEU A 107 11.14 11.22 -1.10
N TRP A 108 10.51 10.22 -1.70
CA TRP A 108 9.06 10.07 -1.63
C TRP A 108 8.72 8.86 -0.75
N PRO A 109 8.36 9.07 0.52
CA PRO A 109 7.87 8.00 1.37
C PRO A 109 6.51 7.48 0.90
N ILE A 110 6.38 6.16 0.85
CA ILE A 110 5.10 5.46 0.78
C ILE A 110 4.66 5.15 2.21
N TYR A 111 3.48 5.65 2.57
CA TYR A 111 2.80 5.39 3.84
C TYR A 111 1.62 4.45 3.63
N LEU A 112 1.34 3.64 4.64
CA LEU A 112 0.17 2.79 4.72
C LEU A 112 -0.62 3.10 5.99
N TYR A 113 -1.92 3.31 5.82
CA TYR A 113 -2.91 3.28 6.90
C TYR A 113 -3.90 2.14 6.67
N PHE A 114 -4.50 1.65 7.76
CA PHE A 114 -5.56 0.66 7.69
C PHE A 114 -6.94 1.33 7.72
N GLY A 115 -7.77 1.02 6.72
CA GLY A 115 -9.17 1.43 6.64
C GLY A 115 -10.03 0.85 7.76
N ASN A 116 -9.58 -0.24 8.39
CA ASN A 116 -10.23 -0.89 9.53
C ASN A 116 -10.25 -0.02 10.80
N GLN A 117 -9.31 0.92 10.93
CA GLN A 117 -9.22 1.81 12.09
C GLN A 117 -10.05 3.08 11.85
N SER A 118 -10.56 3.74 12.90
CA SER A 118 -11.31 4.99 12.71
C SER A 118 -10.40 6.14 12.27
N LYS A 119 -10.93 7.10 11.51
CA LYS A 119 -10.16 8.30 11.11
C LYS A 119 -9.71 9.13 12.29
N TYR A 120 -10.43 9.08 13.41
CA TYR A 120 -10.08 9.79 14.63
C TYR A 120 -8.82 9.22 15.28
N ILE A 121 -8.66 7.89 15.28
CA ILE A 121 -7.44 7.25 15.79
C ILE A 121 -6.30 7.43 14.79
N ARG A 122 -6.55 7.26 13.48
CA ARG A 122 -5.53 7.51 12.44
C ARG A 122 -4.97 8.92 12.52
N GLY A 123 -5.83 9.91 12.75
CA GLY A 123 -5.46 11.31 12.88
C GLY A 123 -4.79 11.68 14.21
N HIS A 124 -4.69 10.76 15.16
CA HIS A 124 -4.08 11.02 16.47
C HIS A 124 -2.57 10.71 16.42
N PRO A 125 -1.66 11.71 16.55
CA PRO A 125 -0.22 11.51 16.32
C PRO A 125 0.43 10.44 17.21
N ALA A 126 -0.05 10.26 18.44
CA ALA A 126 0.49 9.25 19.36
C ALA A 126 -0.03 7.82 19.12
N ALA A 127 -0.97 7.62 18.18
CA ALA A 127 -1.58 6.31 17.95
C ALA A 127 -0.72 5.37 17.09
N SER A 128 0.38 5.87 16.51
CA SER A 128 1.29 5.11 15.64
C SER A 128 0.59 4.34 14.51
N ALA A 129 -0.53 4.89 14.00
CA ALA A 129 -1.37 4.30 12.97
C ALA A 129 -0.80 4.42 11.54
N CYS A 130 0.26 5.22 11.38
CA CYS A 130 0.95 5.44 10.11
C CYS A 130 2.12 4.48 9.98
N HIS A 131 2.10 3.64 8.95
CA HIS A 131 3.18 2.69 8.69
C HIS A 131 4.01 3.16 7.49
N HIS A 132 5.32 3.36 7.69
CA HIS A 132 6.24 3.55 6.59
C HIS A 132 6.43 2.23 5.83
N VAL A 133 6.16 2.24 4.53
CA VAL A 133 6.29 1.08 3.64
C VAL A 133 7.62 1.12 2.91
N ALA A 134 7.90 2.22 2.21
CA ALA A 134 9.10 2.37 1.41
C ALA A 134 9.47 3.82 1.23
N TYR A 135 10.67 4.04 0.72
CA TYR A 135 11.18 5.35 0.36
C TYR A 135 11.72 5.32 -1.06
N ILE A 136 11.06 6.02 -1.96
CA ILE A 136 11.40 6.05 -3.38
C ILE A 136 12.54 7.05 -3.58
N PRO A 137 13.71 6.61 -4.06
CA PRO A 137 14.84 7.49 -4.35
C PRO A 137 14.63 8.28 -5.64
N THR A 138 15.46 9.28 -5.87
CA THR A 138 15.65 9.86 -7.21
C THR A 138 16.52 8.95 -8.08
N LEU A 139 16.54 9.22 -9.38
CA LEU A 139 17.60 8.69 -10.26
C LEU A 139 18.97 9.17 -9.75
N PRO A 140 20.05 8.37 -9.88
CA PRO A 140 21.40 8.74 -9.46
C PRO A 140 21.89 10.05 -10.11
N ASP A 141 22.73 10.81 -9.40
CA ASP A 141 23.28 12.09 -9.89
C ASP A 141 24.09 11.93 -11.19
N ASP A 142 24.72 10.77 -11.40
CA ASP A 142 25.51 10.41 -12.58
C ASP A 142 24.67 9.74 -13.70
N PHE A 143 23.34 9.70 -13.57
CA PHE A 143 22.46 9.03 -14.54
C PHE A 143 22.58 9.61 -15.95
N GLN A 144 22.76 10.93 -16.09
CA GLN A 144 23.01 11.59 -17.37
C GLN A 144 24.25 11.04 -18.06
N ASP A 145 25.34 10.88 -17.31
CA ASP A 145 26.62 10.42 -17.82
C ASP A 145 26.54 8.94 -18.22
N MET A 146 25.90 8.12 -17.38
CA MET A 146 25.61 6.72 -17.68
C MET A 146 24.79 6.57 -18.97
N TYR A 147 23.73 7.36 -19.13
CA TYR A 147 22.88 7.35 -20.32
C TYR A 147 23.66 7.76 -21.57
N THR A 148 24.43 8.84 -21.48
CA THR A 148 25.21 9.39 -22.61
C THR A 148 26.31 8.42 -23.04
N ALA A 149 26.99 7.79 -22.09
CA ALA A 149 28.01 6.77 -22.37
C ALA A 149 27.42 5.54 -23.09
N PHE A 150 26.20 5.14 -22.73
CA PHE A 150 25.55 3.96 -23.30
C PHE A 150 24.91 4.21 -24.68
N TYR A 151 24.20 5.34 -24.84
CA TYR A 151 23.42 5.63 -26.05
C TYR A 151 24.12 6.62 -27.01
N GLY A 152 25.24 7.22 -26.62
CA GLY A 152 25.98 8.19 -27.44
C GLY A 152 25.25 9.52 -27.65
N LYS A 153 24.17 9.77 -26.91
CA LYS A 153 23.34 10.98 -27.00
C LYS A 153 22.97 11.48 -25.61
N ALA A 154 22.82 12.80 -25.47
CA ALA A 154 22.34 13.38 -24.23
C ALA A 154 20.92 12.89 -23.91
N LEU A 155 20.68 12.62 -22.63
CA LEU A 155 19.35 12.35 -22.10
C LEU A 155 18.46 13.59 -22.28
N THR A 156 17.25 13.40 -22.79
CA THR A 156 16.25 14.46 -22.89
C THR A 156 15.39 14.49 -21.63
N GLY A 157 14.72 15.62 -21.37
CA GLY A 157 13.77 15.72 -20.25
C GLY A 157 12.68 14.66 -20.31
N GLU A 158 12.15 14.35 -21.50
CA GLU A 158 11.13 13.32 -21.70
C GLU A 158 11.61 11.92 -21.29
N VAL A 159 12.85 11.55 -21.67
CA VAL A 159 13.41 10.25 -21.29
C VAL A 159 13.70 10.21 -19.78
N TYR A 160 14.16 11.32 -19.20
CA TYR A 160 14.36 11.41 -17.75
C TYR A 160 13.05 11.22 -16.97
N THR A 161 11.97 11.90 -17.39
CA THR A 161 10.62 11.72 -16.81
C THR A 161 10.13 10.27 -17.00
N HIS A 162 10.36 9.67 -18.17
CA HIS A 162 10.02 8.26 -18.37
C HIS A 162 10.79 7.34 -17.42
N CYS A 163 12.10 7.51 -17.24
CA CYS A 163 12.89 6.71 -16.31
C CYS A 163 12.47 6.90 -14.84
N LYS A 164 12.00 8.10 -14.46
CA LYS A 164 11.38 8.35 -13.15
C LYS A 164 10.10 7.51 -12.96
N HIS A 165 9.24 7.43 -13.98
CA HIS A 165 8.04 6.58 -13.93
C HIS A 165 8.40 5.09 -13.87
N GLU A 166 9.38 4.64 -14.65
CA GLU A 166 9.85 3.25 -14.60
C GLU A 166 10.41 2.90 -13.22
N LEU A 167 11.12 3.82 -12.57
CA LEU A 167 11.58 3.65 -11.19
C LEU A 167 10.40 3.48 -10.23
N MET A 168 9.36 4.32 -10.34
CA MET A 168 8.13 4.19 -9.55
C MET A 168 7.47 2.83 -9.73
N HIS A 169 7.31 2.37 -10.98
CA HIS A 169 6.73 1.06 -11.29
C HIS A 169 7.57 -0.08 -10.72
N THR A 170 8.90 -0.01 -10.85
CA THR A 170 9.83 -0.99 -10.30
C THR A 170 9.71 -1.08 -8.77
N VAL A 171 9.49 0.06 -8.08
CA VAL A 171 9.24 0.04 -6.63
C VAL A 171 7.92 -0.64 -6.31
N TRP A 172 6.86 -0.44 -7.09
CA TRP A 172 5.60 -1.16 -6.87
C TRP A 172 5.73 -2.66 -7.11
N GLU A 173 6.47 -3.08 -8.14
CA GLU A 173 6.77 -4.50 -8.37
C GLU A 173 7.55 -5.13 -7.20
N LEU A 174 8.47 -4.37 -6.59
CA LEU A 174 9.18 -4.78 -5.39
C LEU A 174 8.26 -4.93 -4.18
N LEU A 175 7.26 -4.05 -4.03
CA LEU A 175 6.33 -4.05 -2.88
C LEU A 175 5.20 -5.07 -3.01
N LEU A 176 4.70 -5.26 -4.23
CA LEU A 176 3.66 -6.24 -4.59
C LEU A 176 4.32 -7.58 -4.94
N ASP A 177 5.19 -8.04 -4.04
CA ASP A 177 5.96 -9.26 -4.21
C ASP A 177 5.06 -10.51 -4.26
N GLU A 178 5.66 -11.66 -4.62
CA GLU A 178 4.94 -12.93 -4.72
C GLU A 178 4.16 -13.26 -3.42
N LYS A 179 4.76 -12.99 -2.25
CA LYS A 179 4.12 -13.22 -0.96
C LYS A 179 2.89 -12.34 -0.75
N PHE A 180 2.95 -11.08 -1.14
CA PHE A 180 1.81 -10.18 -1.10
C PHE A 180 0.72 -10.63 -2.07
N MET A 181 1.09 -11.02 -3.29
CA MET A 181 0.14 -11.48 -4.30
C MET A 181 -0.55 -12.79 -3.90
N ASP A 182 0.16 -13.68 -3.20
CA ASP A 182 -0.43 -14.87 -2.59
C ASP A 182 -1.38 -14.48 -1.45
N ALA A 183 -0.92 -13.64 -0.52
CA ALA A 183 -1.75 -13.12 0.56
C ALA A 183 -3.04 -12.45 0.06
N TYR A 184 -2.98 -11.74 -1.06
CA TYR A 184 -4.13 -11.09 -1.69
C TYR A 184 -5.21 -12.11 -2.14
N LYS A 185 -4.79 -13.29 -2.60
CA LYS A 185 -5.69 -14.31 -3.16
C LYS A 185 -6.22 -15.28 -2.11
N ILE A 186 -5.34 -15.74 -1.23
CA ILE A 186 -5.63 -16.81 -0.27
C ILE A 186 -5.56 -16.34 1.19
N GLY A 187 -5.34 -15.05 1.44
CA GLY A 187 -5.21 -14.51 2.77
C GLY A 187 -3.92 -14.91 3.49
N ILE A 188 -3.73 -14.37 4.68
CA ILE A 188 -2.67 -14.74 5.61
C ILE A 188 -3.28 -15.07 6.98
N VAL A 189 -2.92 -16.22 7.52
CA VAL A 189 -3.39 -16.63 8.85
C VAL A 189 -2.56 -15.91 9.92
N VAL A 190 -3.25 -15.19 10.80
CA VAL A 190 -2.65 -14.36 11.85
C VAL A 190 -3.36 -14.60 13.17
N ARG A 191 -2.59 -14.70 14.25
CA ARG A 191 -3.13 -14.62 15.61
C ARG A 191 -3.23 -13.14 15.97
N CYS A 192 -4.43 -12.58 15.92
CA CYS A 192 -4.59 -11.16 16.20
C CYS A 192 -4.28 -10.83 17.67
N GLY A 193 -4.11 -9.55 17.98
CA GLY A 193 -3.80 -9.07 19.34
C GLY A 193 -4.84 -9.42 20.41
N ASP A 194 -6.06 -9.79 20.02
CA ASP A 194 -7.12 -10.34 20.89
C ASP A 194 -7.02 -11.86 21.12
N GLY A 195 -6.03 -12.52 20.53
CA GLY A 195 -5.76 -13.95 20.66
C GLY A 195 -6.53 -14.84 19.68
N ILE A 196 -7.42 -14.28 18.85
CA ILE A 196 -8.23 -15.03 17.89
C ILE A 196 -7.43 -15.21 16.59
N MET A 197 -7.43 -16.45 16.08
CA MET A 197 -6.87 -16.78 14.77
C MET A 197 -7.82 -16.29 13.67
N ARG A 198 -7.30 -15.54 12.70
CA ARG A 198 -8.07 -15.02 11.57
C ARG A 198 -7.30 -15.17 10.27
N GLN A 199 -8.03 -15.29 9.17
CA GLN A 199 -7.46 -15.26 7.84
C GLN A 199 -7.67 -13.87 7.25
N ILE A 200 -6.58 -13.14 7.10
CA ILE A 200 -6.59 -11.73 6.73
C ILE A 200 -6.30 -11.59 5.25
N PHE A 201 -7.19 -10.97 4.51
CA PHE A 201 -7.07 -10.70 3.08
C PHE A 201 -6.67 -9.22 2.88
N PRO A 202 -5.45 -8.94 2.41
CA PRO A 202 -5.07 -7.60 1.99
C PRO A 202 -6.01 -7.11 0.87
N TRP A 203 -6.47 -5.87 0.97
CA TRP A 203 -7.32 -5.27 -0.05
C TRP A 203 -6.90 -3.83 -0.31
N LEU A 204 -6.48 -3.52 -1.54
CA LEU A 204 -6.10 -2.17 -1.93
C LEU A 204 -7.36 -1.31 -2.03
N PHE A 205 -7.58 -0.43 -1.05
CA PHE A 205 -8.80 0.37 -0.97
C PHE A 205 -8.62 1.77 -1.54
N SER A 206 -7.50 2.42 -1.23
CA SER A 206 -7.17 3.72 -1.78
C SER A 206 -5.69 3.85 -2.05
N TYR A 207 -5.35 4.49 -3.16
CA TYR A 207 -3.99 4.91 -3.47
C TYR A 207 -4.02 6.38 -3.87
N SER A 208 -3.26 7.20 -3.15
CA SER A 208 -3.09 8.62 -3.44
C SER A 208 -1.60 8.90 -3.60
N ALA A 209 -1.22 9.62 -4.65
CA ALA A 209 0.16 9.95 -4.89
C ALA A 209 0.32 11.36 -5.42
N ASP A 210 1.17 12.14 -4.76
CA ASP A 210 1.68 13.40 -5.25
C ASP A 210 3.10 13.17 -5.78
N TYR A 211 3.20 12.63 -7.00
CA TYR A 211 4.48 12.41 -7.66
C TYR A 211 4.75 13.56 -8.63
N PRO A 212 5.88 14.28 -8.49
CA PRO A 212 6.20 15.36 -9.42
C PRO A 212 6.56 14.77 -10.77
N GLU A 213 5.70 15.02 -11.77
CA GLU A 213 5.93 14.71 -13.18
C GLU A 213 7.14 15.47 -13.79
N LYS A 214 7.78 16.36 -13.00
CA LYS A 214 8.89 17.24 -13.41
C LYS A 214 10.18 16.87 -12.68
#